data_AF-A0A847W5M2-F1
#
_entry.id   AF-A0A847W5M2-F1
#
_cell.length_a   1.000
_cell.length_b   1.000
_cell.length_c   1.000
_cell.angle_alpha   90.00
_cell.angle_beta   90.00
_cell.angle_gamma   90.00
#
_symmetry.space_group_name_H-M   'P 1'
#
loop_
_entity.id
_entity.type
_entity.pdbx_description
1 polymer ?
#
loop_
_entity_poly.entity_id
_entity_poly.type
_entity_poly.pdbx_seq_one_letter_code
_entity_poly.pdbx_strand_id
1 'polypeptide(L)'
;MPSVLAHCLCGDEAVNKCSSETIKKIVERNESIFHLGCQGPDPFMFYHYLPHQSKKRIKLVRSSSRLIHRNKVNDFFASMLNYAKRKKDEQLLVYIAGFFAHNALDSIAHPYINYQTASVYKNNLRLHQIFENQIDLAMLKLKKIEPRDYRADRKIVKIKDSSTKIAEMMVHCLKEVFNHEVTIDDVKDSFDDMATIEKVLTDITSNKRKLFKAFENLTKKPNVVVSMMLPSKYDEKMDAMNYRQEVWYNPCDLSLSSTDVFKDLFDKAVNQTTNIYNLLESYIENEIDEQPILKIVDNRNYDSGRNDGLEMKYFKMDLGIGDYKIRLMELDDIKQISEIYQEAREFMRETGNTDQWKDGHPSNEIVKKDIEDKTGYVVELEDEIVGVFAFILGEDVTYKKIEGKWLNNFPYGTIHRIASKRKVKGVLKAAVSYASRYTNNIRIDTHKDNEVMQHLLDKLQFTQCGIIYLLDGNPRIAYQKEVG
;
A
#
# COMPACT_ATOMS: atom_id res chain seq x y z
N MET A 1 6.15 5.59 2.90
CA MET A 1 6.29 6.81 3.70
C MET A 1 4.91 7.40 3.76
N PRO A 2 4.47 7.73 4.96
CA PRO A 2 3.12 8.24 5.14
C PRO A 2 2.97 9.58 4.43
N SER A 3 1.74 9.89 4.06
CA SER A 3 1.36 11.21 3.56
C SER A 3 1.43 12.27 4.68
N VAL A 4 2.45 13.13 4.64
CA VAL A 4 2.58 14.26 5.58
C VAL A 4 1.41 15.26 5.45
N LEU A 5 0.89 15.40 4.22
CA LEU A 5 -0.15 16.39 3.92
C LEU A 5 -1.46 16.06 4.57
N ALA A 6 -2.00 14.87 4.30
CA ALA A 6 -3.35 14.53 4.70
C ALA A 6 -3.47 14.56 6.22
N HIS A 7 -2.43 14.13 6.93
CA HIS A 7 -2.35 14.25 8.37
C HIS A 7 -2.44 15.69 8.88
N CYS A 8 -1.60 16.60 8.37
CA CYS A 8 -1.63 18.01 8.78
C CYS A 8 -2.97 18.67 8.42
N LEU A 9 -3.53 18.38 7.24
CA LEU A 9 -4.85 18.89 6.85
C LEU A 9 -5.97 18.40 7.77
N CYS A 10 -5.91 17.12 8.19
CA CYS A 10 -6.88 16.55 9.12
C CYS A 10 -6.84 17.28 10.47
N GLY A 11 -5.64 17.46 11.03
CA GLY A 11 -5.43 18.21 12.27
C GLY A 11 -5.88 19.66 12.15
N ASP A 12 -5.44 20.38 11.12
CA ASP A 12 -5.79 21.79 10.88
C ASP A 12 -7.33 21.96 10.76
N GLU A 13 -8.01 21.06 10.05
CA GLU A 13 -9.47 21.12 9.91
C GLU A 13 -10.20 20.79 11.22
N ALA A 14 -9.69 19.83 11.99
CA ALA A 14 -10.26 19.46 13.28
C ALA A 14 -10.14 20.59 14.32
N VAL A 15 -9.01 21.32 14.35
CA VAL A 15 -8.83 22.52 15.18
C VAL A 15 -9.79 23.63 14.77
N ASN A 16 -9.95 23.86 13.47
CA ASN A 16 -10.89 24.88 12.98
C ASN A 16 -12.35 24.57 13.36
N LYS A 17 -12.72 23.29 13.35
CA LYS A 17 -14.09 22.83 13.66
C LYS A 17 -14.37 22.64 15.15
N CYS A 18 -13.35 22.50 16.02
CA CYS A 18 -13.61 22.28 17.44
C CYS A 18 -14.21 23.51 18.12
N SER A 19 -14.98 23.27 19.19
CA SER A 19 -15.54 24.35 20.01
C SER A 19 -14.56 24.84 21.06
N SER A 20 -13.49 24.09 21.32
CA SER A 20 -12.49 24.44 22.33
C SER A 20 -11.61 25.60 21.92
N GLU A 21 -11.81 26.74 22.58
CA GLU A 21 -11.00 27.93 22.37
C GLU A 21 -9.60 27.76 22.98
N THR A 22 -9.48 26.97 24.05
CA THR A 22 -8.18 26.61 24.63
C THR A 22 -7.32 25.85 23.63
N ILE A 23 -7.87 24.78 23.01
CA ILE A 23 -7.11 23.99 22.02
C ILE A 23 -6.68 24.85 20.84
N LYS A 24 -7.56 25.71 20.31
CA LYS A 24 -7.22 26.62 19.21
C LYS A 24 -6.02 27.51 19.55
N LYS A 25 -6.04 28.15 20.72
CA LYS A 25 -4.97 29.07 21.16
C LYS A 25 -3.64 28.36 21.37
N ILE A 26 -3.63 27.19 22.01
CA ILE A 26 -2.37 26.48 22.27
C ILE A 26 -1.76 25.92 20.98
N VAL A 27 -2.59 25.49 20.03
CA VAL A 27 -2.13 25.03 18.71
C VAL A 27 -1.57 26.20 17.90
N GLU A 28 -2.26 27.34 17.84
CA GLU A 28 -1.79 28.54 17.13
C GLU A 28 -0.40 28.98 17.60
N ARG A 29 -0.14 28.92 18.92
CA ARG A 29 1.17 29.26 19.51
C ARG A 29 2.27 28.23 19.24
N ASN A 30 1.91 26.99 18.93
CA ASN A 30 2.82 25.85 18.86
C ASN A 30 2.62 25.03 17.55
N GLU A 31 2.31 25.70 16.44
CA GLU A 31 1.91 25.09 15.16
C GLU A 31 2.89 23.99 14.68
N SER A 32 4.20 24.25 14.72
CA SER A 32 5.20 23.27 14.30
C SER A 32 5.19 21.98 15.15
N ILE A 33 4.90 22.11 16.46
CA ILE A 33 4.81 20.97 17.37
C ILE A 33 3.53 20.18 17.08
N PHE A 34 2.44 20.89 16.80
CA PHE A 34 1.17 20.28 16.40
C PHE A 34 1.33 19.48 15.10
N HIS A 35 1.96 20.05 14.07
CA HIS A 35 2.20 19.36 12.79
C HIS A 35 3.16 18.17 12.93
N LEU A 36 4.17 18.26 13.80
CA LEU A 36 5.00 17.09 14.14
C LEU A 36 4.15 16.02 14.84
N GLY A 37 3.25 16.41 15.74
CA GLY A 37 2.27 15.53 16.37
C GLY A 37 1.36 14.86 15.35
N CYS A 38 0.95 15.58 14.30
CA CYS A 38 0.15 15.03 13.19
C CYS A 38 0.90 13.93 12.41
N GLN A 39 2.21 13.77 12.59
CA GLN A 39 2.93 12.62 12.02
C GLN A 39 2.94 11.39 12.94
N GLY A 40 2.36 11.51 14.15
CA GLY A 40 2.29 10.44 15.13
C GLY A 40 3.65 9.76 15.36
N PRO A 41 3.73 8.42 15.23
CA PRO A 41 4.96 7.67 15.42
C PRO A 41 5.74 7.43 14.12
N ASP A 42 5.31 7.98 12.99
CA ASP A 42 5.98 7.81 11.69
C ASP A 42 7.41 8.33 11.61
N PRO A 43 7.82 9.39 12.33
CA PRO A 43 9.22 9.81 12.33
C PRO A 43 10.21 8.67 12.62
N PHE A 44 9.83 7.68 13.44
CA PHE A 44 10.68 6.51 13.71
C PHE A 44 11.05 5.72 12.44
N MET A 45 10.22 5.75 11.40
CA MET A 45 10.52 5.08 10.12
C MET A 45 11.68 5.74 9.37
N PHE A 46 11.94 7.02 9.63
CA PHE A 46 12.98 7.82 8.98
C PHE A 46 14.35 7.69 9.67
N TYR A 47 14.38 7.13 10.89
CA TYR A 47 15.60 6.99 11.70
C TYR A 47 16.76 6.40 10.90
N HIS A 48 17.81 7.20 10.79
CA HIS A 48 19.08 6.99 10.09
C HIS A 48 18.94 6.26 8.77
N TYR A 49 18.25 6.92 7.83
CA TYR A 49 18.25 6.53 6.43
C TYR A 49 19.66 6.59 5.80
N LEU A 50 20.60 7.35 6.39
CA LEU A 50 22.00 7.47 5.96
C LEU A 50 22.98 6.68 6.88
N PRO A 51 24.00 6.00 6.34
CA PRO A 51 24.64 4.85 6.98
C PRO A 51 25.80 5.23 7.93
N HIS A 52 25.52 5.45 9.21
CA HIS A 52 26.57 5.60 10.24
C HIS A 52 26.35 4.75 11.49
N GLN A 53 25.24 4.01 11.58
CA GLN A 53 24.88 3.22 12.77
C GLN A 53 24.70 1.71 12.52
N SER A 54 24.68 0.93 13.60
CA SER A 54 24.44 -0.50 13.54
C SER A 54 23.05 -0.83 12.98
N LYS A 55 22.98 -1.81 12.06
CA LYS A 55 21.71 -2.31 11.50
C LYS A 55 20.72 -2.78 12.58
N LYS A 56 21.22 -3.26 13.72
CA LYS A 56 20.40 -3.72 14.85
C LYS A 56 19.68 -2.55 15.53
N ARG A 57 20.40 -1.45 15.82
CA ARG A 57 19.79 -0.25 16.44
C ARG A 57 18.76 0.39 15.50
N ILE A 58 19.09 0.50 14.21
CA ILE A 58 18.16 1.00 13.19
C ILE A 58 16.86 0.19 13.17
N LYS A 59 16.96 -1.15 13.16
CA LYS A 59 15.77 -2.03 13.20
C LYS A 59 14.95 -1.87 14.48
N LEU A 60 15.62 -1.73 15.63
CA LEU A 60 14.96 -1.52 16.92
C LEU A 60 14.17 -0.20 16.90
N VAL A 61 14.83 0.93 16.63
CA VAL A 61 14.18 2.24 16.67
C VAL A 61 13.03 2.34 15.67
N ARG A 62 13.22 1.87 14.43
CA ARG A 62 12.15 1.82 13.41
C ARG A 62 10.96 0.95 13.81
N SER A 63 11.18 -0.07 14.65
CA SER A 63 10.07 -0.92 15.12
C SER A 63 9.12 -0.21 16.09
N SER A 64 9.54 0.92 16.69
CA SER A 64 8.68 1.77 17.53
C SER A 64 7.42 2.22 16.81
N SER A 65 7.54 2.64 15.55
CA SER A 65 6.37 3.00 14.71
C SER A 65 5.39 1.84 14.65
N ARG A 66 5.84 0.64 14.25
CA ARG A 66 4.97 -0.54 14.15
C ARG A 66 4.36 -0.98 15.48
N LEU A 67 5.07 -0.81 16.60
CA LEU A 67 4.54 -1.15 17.92
C LEU A 67 3.32 -0.28 18.25
N ILE A 68 3.46 1.04 18.08
CA ILE A 68 2.41 2.02 18.40
C ILE A 68 1.20 1.86 17.47
N HIS A 69 1.40 1.61 16.18
CA HIS A 69 0.31 1.41 15.22
C HIS A 69 -0.58 0.21 15.52
N ARG A 70 -0.06 -0.81 16.22
CA ARG A 70 -0.68 -2.15 16.24
C ARG A 70 -1.15 -2.64 17.59
N ASN A 71 -0.53 -2.19 18.67
CA ASN A 71 -0.71 -2.80 19.98
C ASN A 71 -0.94 -1.72 21.03
N LYS A 72 -1.80 -2.00 22.01
CA LYS A 72 -1.98 -1.19 23.21
C LYS A 72 -2.13 0.31 22.92
N VAL A 73 -2.91 0.64 21.89
CA VAL A 73 -3.10 2.02 21.41
C VAL A 73 -3.67 2.89 22.53
N ASN A 74 -4.68 2.40 23.25
CA ASN A 74 -5.26 3.13 24.36
C ASN A 74 -4.26 3.30 25.52
N ASP A 75 -3.52 2.24 25.89
CA ASP A 75 -2.52 2.34 26.97
C ASP A 75 -1.42 3.35 26.62
N PHE A 76 -1.02 3.41 25.33
CA PHE A 76 -0.05 4.38 24.84
C PHE A 76 -0.55 5.82 24.95
N PHE A 77 -1.77 6.11 24.48
CA PHE A 77 -2.36 7.44 24.64
C PHE A 77 -2.62 7.81 26.10
N ALA A 78 -3.02 6.85 26.95
CA ALA A 78 -3.18 7.05 28.39
C ALA A 78 -1.85 7.46 29.03
N SER A 79 -0.76 6.75 28.70
CA SER A 79 0.60 7.07 29.18
C SER A 79 1.02 8.49 28.77
N MET A 80 0.80 8.87 27.50
CA MET A 80 1.10 10.22 27.00
C MET A 80 0.29 11.31 27.72
N LEU A 81 -1.03 11.15 27.81
CA LEU A 81 -1.94 12.10 28.46
C LEU A 81 -1.57 12.29 29.93
N ASN A 82 -1.29 11.20 30.65
CA ASN A 82 -0.91 11.23 32.05
C ASN A 82 0.48 11.85 32.25
N TYR A 83 1.44 11.57 31.36
CA TYR A 83 2.76 12.19 31.40
C TYR A 83 2.67 13.71 31.21
N ALA A 84 1.96 14.17 30.17
CA ALA A 84 1.77 15.59 29.89
C ALA A 84 1.06 16.33 31.05
N LYS A 85 0.00 15.71 31.61
CA LYS A 85 -0.75 16.25 32.76
C LYS A 85 0.12 16.39 34.01
N ARG A 86 0.97 15.40 34.32
CA ARG A 86 1.94 15.48 35.44
C ARG A 86 2.98 16.58 35.24
N LYS A 87 3.47 16.76 34.01
CA LYS A 87 4.46 17.79 33.67
C LYS A 87 3.87 19.19 33.58
N LYS A 88 2.54 19.31 33.42
CA LYS A 88 1.82 20.57 33.19
C LYS A 88 2.42 21.37 32.03
N ASP A 89 2.77 20.67 30.95
CA ASP A 89 3.46 21.25 29.81
C ASP A 89 2.53 21.32 28.59
N GLU A 90 2.23 22.55 28.17
CA GLU A 90 1.35 22.86 27.04
C GLU A 90 1.85 22.23 25.73
N GLN A 91 3.17 22.20 25.51
CA GLN A 91 3.74 21.71 24.25
C GLN A 91 3.57 20.20 24.09
N LEU A 92 3.63 19.45 25.20
CA LEU A 92 3.34 18.02 25.19
C LEU A 92 1.86 17.76 24.84
N LEU A 93 0.94 18.56 25.37
CA LEU A 93 -0.48 18.46 25.03
C LEU A 93 -0.75 18.80 23.56
N VAL A 94 -0.08 19.82 23.01
CA VAL A 94 -0.17 20.16 21.59
C VAL A 94 0.33 19.03 20.69
N TYR A 95 1.46 18.41 21.04
CA TYR A 95 1.97 17.24 20.32
C TYR A 95 0.98 16.07 20.36
N ILE A 96 0.40 15.78 21.54
CA ILE A 96 -0.63 14.75 21.71
C ILE A 96 -1.89 15.06 20.88
N ALA A 97 -2.34 16.32 20.83
CA ALA A 97 -3.47 16.73 20.02
C ALA A 97 -3.24 16.45 18.53
N GLY A 98 -2.04 16.74 18.02
CA GLY A 98 -1.66 16.33 16.66
C GLY A 98 -1.67 14.81 16.48
N PHE A 99 -1.17 14.07 17.47
CA PHE A 99 -1.12 12.60 17.43
C PHE A 99 -2.52 11.98 17.34
N PHE A 100 -3.52 12.55 18.02
CA PHE A 100 -4.90 12.08 17.85
C PHE A 100 -5.44 12.27 16.43
N ALA A 101 -5.06 13.36 15.73
CA ALA A 101 -5.45 13.57 14.34
C ALA A 101 -4.85 12.50 13.42
N HIS A 102 -3.57 12.16 13.64
CA HIS A 102 -2.88 11.07 12.94
C HIS A 102 -3.58 9.72 13.18
N ASN A 103 -3.79 9.34 14.45
CA ASN A 103 -4.46 8.09 14.81
C ASN A 103 -5.86 7.99 14.18
N ALA A 104 -6.64 9.08 14.22
CA ALA A 104 -7.97 9.09 13.63
C ALA A 104 -7.92 8.88 12.12
N LEU A 105 -7.02 9.59 11.41
CA LEU A 105 -6.93 9.45 9.95
C LEU A 105 -6.50 8.04 9.56
N ASP A 106 -5.45 7.52 10.16
CA ASP A 106 -4.91 6.20 9.82
C ASP A 106 -5.93 5.11 10.12
N SER A 107 -6.47 5.05 11.34
CA SER A 107 -7.42 4.00 11.73
C SER A 107 -8.72 4.00 10.91
N ILE A 108 -9.09 5.12 10.28
CA ILE A 108 -10.31 5.22 9.44
C ILE A 108 -9.99 5.02 7.96
N ALA A 109 -8.86 5.54 7.46
CA ALA A 109 -8.53 5.56 6.05
C ALA A 109 -7.68 4.36 5.59
N HIS A 110 -6.81 3.83 6.44
CA HIS A 110 -5.97 2.69 6.08
C HIS A 110 -6.73 1.40 5.78
N PRO A 111 -7.92 1.08 6.34
CA PRO A 111 -8.68 -0.08 5.85
C PRO A 111 -8.91 -0.01 4.34
N TYR A 112 -9.30 1.16 3.83
CA TYR A 112 -9.48 1.40 2.40
C TYR A 112 -8.14 1.37 1.64
N ILE A 113 -7.13 2.10 2.11
CA ILE A 113 -5.82 2.15 1.43
C ILE A 113 -5.17 0.76 1.38
N ASN A 114 -5.24 -0.01 2.48
CA ASN A 114 -4.70 -1.36 2.56
C ASN A 114 -5.49 -2.33 1.70
N TYR A 115 -6.83 -2.24 1.66
CA TYR A 115 -7.64 -2.99 0.71
C TYR A 115 -7.18 -2.75 -0.73
N GLN A 116 -6.92 -1.51 -1.11
CA GLN A 116 -6.50 -1.14 -2.46
C GLN A 116 -5.07 -1.60 -2.80
N THR A 117 -4.15 -1.57 -1.83
CA THR A 117 -2.70 -1.65 -2.09
C THR A 117 -2.03 -2.93 -1.59
N ALA A 118 -2.68 -3.70 -0.71
CA ALA A 118 -2.13 -4.88 -0.04
C ALA A 118 -0.76 -4.65 0.64
N SER A 119 -0.49 -3.42 1.09
CA SER A 119 0.84 -2.94 1.50
C SER A 119 1.44 -3.77 2.65
N VAL A 120 0.63 -4.06 3.66
CA VAL A 120 1.02 -4.74 4.90
C VAL A 120 1.28 -6.24 4.70
N TYR A 121 0.65 -6.85 3.69
CA TYR A 121 0.72 -8.30 3.46
C TYR A 121 1.75 -8.69 2.39
N LYS A 122 1.84 -7.94 1.29
CA LYS A 122 2.70 -8.30 0.13
C LYS A 122 3.98 -7.49 0.01
N ASN A 123 4.34 -6.72 1.04
CA ASN A 123 5.50 -5.83 1.04
C ASN A 123 5.42 -4.79 -0.11
N ASN A 124 4.21 -4.44 -0.54
CA ASN A 124 3.95 -3.52 -1.65
C ASN A 124 3.98 -2.05 -1.21
N LEU A 125 5.02 -1.70 -0.44
CA LEU A 125 5.19 -0.39 0.17
C LEU A 125 5.25 0.74 -0.88
N ARG A 126 5.70 0.42 -2.10
CA ARG A 126 5.77 1.39 -3.19
C ARG A 126 4.40 1.74 -3.75
N LEU A 127 3.52 0.76 -3.99
CA LEU A 127 2.16 1.07 -4.45
C LEU A 127 1.40 1.86 -3.40
N HIS A 128 1.54 1.47 -2.12
CA HIS A 128 0.99 2.21 -0.99
C HIS A 128 1.39 3.69 -1.03
N GLN A 129 2.69 3.95 -1.16
CA GLN A 129 3.21 5.31 -1.27
C GLN A 129 2.63 6.09 -2.44
N ILE A 130 2.57 5.46 -3.62
CA ILE A 130 2.02 6.11 -4.82
C ILE A 130 0.55 6.45 -4.57
N PHE A 131 -0.19 5.54 -3.96
CA PHE A 131 -1.60 5.71 -3.65
C PHE A 131 -1.85 6.86 -2.67
N GLU A 132 -1.10 6.93 -1.57
CA GLU A 132 -1.14 8.05 -0.61
C GLU A 132 -0.79 9.38 -1.28
N ASN A 133 0.24 9.40 -2.14
CA ASN A 133 0.62 10.61 -2.86
C ASN A 133 -0.45 11.06 -3.89
N GLN A 134 -1.24 10.14 -4.44
CA GLN A 134 -2.37 10.48 -5.30
C GLN A 134 -3.55 11.04 -4.50
N ILE A 135 -3.81 10.49 -3.30
CA ILE A 135 -4.75 11.04 -2.34
C ILE A 135 -4.34 12.48 -1.98
N ASP A 136 -3.06 12.72 -1.68
CA ASP A 136 -2.58 14.05 -1.33
C ASP A 136 -2.80 15.08 -2.42
N LEU A 137 -2.45 14.72 -3.65
CA LEU A 137 -2.67 15.58 -4.80
C LEU A 137 -4.16 15.91 -4.98
N ALA A 138 -5.04 14.93 -4.76
CA ALA A 138 -6.48 15.16 -4.83
C ALA A 138 -6.99 16.03 -3.67
N MET A 139 -6.49 15.83 -2.45
CA MET A 139 -6.84 16.65 -1.28
C MET A 139 -6.41 18.10 -1.46
N LEU A 140 -5.22 18.36 -2.00
CA LEU A 140 -4.78 19.72 -2.38
C LEU A 140 -5.74 20.37 -3.37
N LYS A 141 -6.14 19.62 -4.41
CA LYS A 141 -7.11 20.11 -5.41
C LYS A 141 -8.46 20.46 -4.77
N LEU A 142 -8.97 19.63 -3.86
CA LEU A 142 -10.20 19.93 -3.11
C LEU A 142 -10.08 21.18 -2.24
N LYS A 143 -8.89 21.43 -1.68
CA LYS A 143 -8.59 22.63 -0.90
C LYS A 143 -8.23 23.85 -1.76
N LYS A 144 -8.22 23.71 -3.10
CA LYS A 144 -7.79 24.76 -4.05
C LYS A 144 -6.37 25.26 -3.78
N ILE A 145 -5.48 24.35 -3.35
CA ILE A 145 -4.06 24.61 -3.12
C ILE A 145 -3.28 23.97 -4.27
N GLU A 146 -2.41 24.72 -4.91
CA GLU A 146 -1.54 24.15 -5.95
C GLU A 146 -0.42 23.31 -5.32
N PRO A 147 0.01 22.19 -5.96
CA PRO A 147 1.09 21.34 -5.45
C PRO A 147 2.39 22.08 -5.11
N ARG A 148 2.73 23.12 -5.88
CA ARG A 148 3.92 23.95 -5.65
C ARG A 148 3.82 24.82 -4.39
N ASP A 149 2.61 25.13 -3.96
CA ASP A 149 2.29 25.96 -2.80
C ASP A 149 2.18 25.09 -1.54
N TYR A 150 2.05 23.78 -1.70
CA TYR A 150 2.17 22.83 -0.60
C TYR A 150 3.64 22.66 -0.18
N ARG A 151 3.99 23.31 0.93
CA ARG A 151 5.33 23.32 1.51
C ARG A 151 5.41 22.39 2.72
N ALA A 152 5.38 21.07 2.48
CA ALA A 152 5.58 20.05 3.52
C ALA A 152 6.85 20.33 4.35
N ASP A 153 7.93 20.71 3.66
CA ASP A 153 9.22 21.13 4.22
C ASP A 153 9.14 22.33 5.19
N ARG A 154 8.05 23.09 5.17
CA ARG A 154 7.79 24.21 6.09
C ARG A 154 6.85 23.83 7.24
N LYS A 155 6.07 22.76 7.11
CA LYS A 155 5.21 22.24 8.18
C LYS A 155 6.00 21.29 9.10
N ILE A 156 6.81 20.40 8.54
CA ILE A 156 7.68 19.50 9.31
C ILE A 156 9.08 20.09 9.41
N VAL A 157 9.31 20.84 10.48
CA VAL A 157 10.57 21.53 10.75
C VAL A 157 11.29 20.93 11.96
N LYS A 158 12.60 21.12 12.02
CA LYS A 158 13.40 20.75 13.20
C LYS A 158 12.97 21.60 14.40
N ILE A 159 12.58 20.97 15.51
CA ILE A 159 12.09 21.64 16.71
C ILE A 159 13.15 21.55 17.83
N LYS A 160 14.08 22.50 17.90
CA LYS A 160 15.26 22.39 18.78
C LYS A 160 14.90 22.17 20.26
N ASP A 161 14.29 23.16 20.91
CA ASP A 161 14.13 23.14 22.37
C ASP A 161 13.02 22.19 22.84
N SER A 162 11.91 22.11 22.10
CA SER A 162 10.78 21.23 22.45
C SER A 162 11.01 19.77 22.09
N SER A 163 11.95 19.44 21.18
CA SER A 163 12.24 18.04 20.83
C SER A 163 12.66 17.19 22.02
N THR A 164 13.41 17.76 22.97
CA THR A 164 13.89 17.02 24.15
C THR A 164 12.74 16.56 25.04
N LYS A 165 11.79 17.45 25.36
CA LYS A 165 10.64 17.11 26.21
C LYS A 165 9.73 16.07 25.57
N ILE A 166 9.47 16.22 24.27
CA ILE A 166 8.68 15.25 23.49
C ILE A 166 9.41 13.90 23.44
N ALA A 167 10.73 13.91 23.21
CA ALA A 167 11.55 12.70 23.19
C ALA A 167 11.56 11.99 24.56
N GLU A 168 11.69 12.71 25.67
CA GLU A 168 11.56 12.15 27.02
C GLU A 168 10.21 11.47 27.24
N MET A 169 9.11 12.11 26.83
CA MET A 169 7.77 11.53 26.90
C MET A 169 7.69 10.25 26.05
N MET A 170 8.15 10.28 24.80
CA MET A 170 8.11 9.13 23.91
C MET A 170 8.93 7.94 24.45
N VAL A 171 10.14 8.19 24.96
CA VAL A 171 10.98 7.18 25.63
C VAL A 171 10.24 6.57 26.83
N HIS A 172 9.62 7.41 27.67
CA HIS A 172 8.83 6.96 28.82
C HIS A 172 7.68 6.06 28.38
N CYS A 173 6.85 6.50 27.43
CA CYS A 173 5.67 5.77 26.98
C CYS A 173 6.05 4.45 26.31
N LEU A 174 7.09 4.44 25.47
CA LEU A 174 7.58 3.22 24.81
C LEU A 174 8.11 2.19 25.82
N LYS A 175 8.81 2.64 26.86
CA LYS A 175 9.29 1.76 27.92
C LYS A 175 8.14 1.24 28.80
N GLU A 176 7.24 2.12 29.23
CA GLU A 176 6.12 1.76 30.11
C GLU A 176 5.16 0.77 29.45
N VAL A 177 4.76 1.03 28.20
CA VAL A 177 3.69 0.27 27.55
C VAL A 177 4.21 -0.99 26.85
N PHE A 178 5.40 -0.91 26.24
CA PHE A 178 5.94 -1.98 25.40
C PHE A 178 7.23 -2.62 25.91
N ASN A 179 7.80 -2.12 27.03
CA ASN A 179 9.16 -2.47 27.45
C ASN A 179 10.18 -2.27 26.31
N HIS A 180 9.97 -1.23 25.49
CA HIS A 180 10.76 -0.93 24.30
C HIS A 180 11.78 0.16 24.59
N GLU A 181 13.07 -0.20 24.65
CA GLU A 181 14.14 0.70 25.09
C GLU A 181 14.80 1.46 23.93
N VAL A 182 14.36 2.70 23.73
CA VAL A 182 14.99 3.71 22.88
C VAL A 182 15.57 4.85 23.73
N THR A 183 16.51 5.62 23.18
CA THR A 183 17.09 6.80 23.86
C THR A 183 16.41 8.08 23.41
N ILE A 184 16.61 9.16 24.18
CA ILE A 184 16.15 10.52 23.81
C ILE A 184 16.71 10.91 22.43
N ASP A 185 18.00 10.64 22.19
CA ASP A 185 18.63 10.94 20.91
C ASP A 185 18.03 10.12 19.76
N ASP A 186 17.64 8.86 19.96
CA ASP A 186 16.96 8.10 18.90
C ASP A 186 15.69 8.78 18.42
N VAL A 187 14.89 9.29 19.36
CA VAL A 187 13.62 9.96 19.06
C VAL A 187 13.88 11.30 18.36
N LYS A 188 14.84 12.08 18.86
CA LYS A 188 15.22 13.37 18.26
C LYS A 188 15.76 13.20 16.84
N ASP A 189 16.64 12.23 16.64
CA ASP A 189 17.19 11.91 15.32
C ASP A 189 16.09 11.45 14.36
N SER A 190 15.08 10.71 14.84
CA SER A 190 13.91 10.33 14.05
C SER A 190 13.12 11.55 13.55
N PHE A 191 12.91 12.57 14.41
CA PHE A 191 12.27 13.83 14.00
C PHE A 191 13.12 14.62 13.01
N ASP A 192 14.41 14.72 13.28
CA ASP A 192 15.37 15.47 12.46
C ASP A 192 15.58 14.85 11.07
N ASP A 193 15.61 13.52 10.99
CA ASP A 193 15.74 12.77 9.75
C ASP A 193 14.49 12.89 8.90
N MET A 194 13.29 12.82 9.50
CA MET A 194 12.03 13.07 8.79
C MET A 194 12.01 14.49 8.19
N ALA A 195 12.30 15.52 8.99
CA ALA A 195 12.35 16.90 8.50
C ALA A 195 13.38 17.10 7.36
N THR A 196 14.52 16.40 7.45
CA THR A 196 15.55 16.42 6.41
C THR A 196 15.07 15.74 5.13
N ILE A 197 14.44 14.58 5.24
CA ILE A 197 13.92 13.82 4.10
C ILE A 197 12.78 14.56 3.41
N GLU A 198 11.84 15.15 4.16
CA GLU A 198 10.75 15.97 3.59
C GLU A 198 11.27 17.16 2.78
N LYS A 199 12.33 17.82 3.25
CA LYS A 199 13.00 18.89 2.50
C LYS A 199 13.63 18.40 1.19
N VAL A 200 14.16 17.17 1.18
CA VAL A 200 14.72 16.55 -0.03
C VAL A 200 13.61 16.24 -1.03
N LEU A 201 12.52 15.63 -0.58
CA LEU A 201 11.40 15.17 -1.41
C LEU A 201 10.52 16.30 -1.95
N THR A 202 10.42 17.42 -1.23
CA THR A 202 9.65 18.59 -1.67
C THR A 202 10.24 19.18 -2.94
N ASP A 203 9.48 19.18 -4.03
CA ASP A 203 9.92 19.67 -5.35
C ASP A 203 9.02 20.77 -5.91
N ILE A 204 9.41 22.01 -5.63
CA ILE A 204 8.68 23.22 -6.03
C ILE A 204 8.84 23.51 -7.53
N THR A 205 9.95 23.07 -8.14
CA THR A 205 10.32 23.46 -9.52
C THR A 205 10.21 22.32 -10.53
N SER A 206 9.77 21.14 -10.10
CA SER A 206 9.78 19.88 -10.88
C SER A 206 11.16 19.43 -11.37
N ASN A 207 12.24 20.07 -10.92
CA ASN A 207 13.60 19.76 -11.34
C ASN A 207 14.20 18.61 -10.52
N LYS A 208 13.86 18.51 -9.23
CA LYS A 208 14.37 17.42 -8.38
C LYS A 208 13.80 16.08 -8.84
N ARG A 209 12.52 16.02 -9.21
CA ARG A 209 11.87 14.81 -9.71
C ARG A 209 12.52 14.30 -10.98
N LYS A 210 12.87 15.21 -11.90
CA LYS A 210 13.62 14.87 -13.13
C LYS A 210 15.02 14.34 -12.80
N LEU A 211 15.72 15.00 -11.87
CA LEU A 211 17.05 14.59 -11.42
C LEU A 211 17.03 13.19 -10.78
N PHE A 212 16.13 12.96 -9.83
CA PHE A 212 15.98 11.65 -9.19
C PHE A 212 15.59 10.57 -10.20
N LYS A 213 14.67 10.85 -11.12
CA LYS A 213 14.31 9.91 -12.18
C LYS A 213 15.50 9.53 -13.06
N ALA A 214 16.34 10.51 -13.44
CA ALA A 214 17.56 10.24 -14.20
C ALA A 214 18.57 9.39 -13.40
N PHE A 215 18.77 9.71 -12.12
CA PHE A 215 19.67 8.96 -11.23
C PHE A 215 19.18 7.52 -10.98
N GLU A 216 17.89 7.33 -10.78
CA GLU A 216 17.28 6.02 -10.57
C GLU A 216 17.35 5.14 -11.81
N ASN A 217 17.14 5.72 -12.99
CA ASN A 217 17.33 5.03 -14.26
C ASN A 217 18.79 4.60 -14.44
N LEU A 218 19.75 5.47 -14.11
CA LEU A 218 21.17 5.18 -14.15
C LEU A 218 21.57 4.04 -13.20
N THR A 219 21.00 4.02 -11.99
CA THR A 219 21.28 3.02 -10.96
C THR A 219 20.44 1.73 -11.09
N LYS A 220 19.62 1.61 -12.15
CA LYS A 220 18.70 0.48 -12.38
C LYS A 220 17.75 0.21 -11.20
N LYS A 221 17.38 1.25 -10.45
CA LYS A 221 16.40 1.21 -9.36
C LYS A 221 15.27 2.22 -9.63
N PRO A 222 14.48 2.02 -10.70
CA PRO A 222 13.51 3.02 -11.13
C PRO A 222 12.42 3.24 -10.10
N ASN A 223 12.11 4.51 -9.83
CA ASN A 223 10.97 5.00 -9.05
C ASN A 223 10.97 4.59 -7.56
N VAL A 224 12.12 4.60 -6.90
CA VAL A 224 12.21 4.41 -5.45
C VAL A 224 11.87 5.72 -4.73
N VAL A 225 12.72 6.72 -4.88
CA VAL A 225 12.55 8.12 -4.43
C VAL A 225 11.46 8.82 -5.24
N VAL A 226 11.35 8.60 -6.55
CA VAL A 226 10.31 9.29 -7.35
C VAL A 226 8.89 8.87 -6.93
N SER A 227 8.71 7.62 -6.46
CA SER A 227 7.41 7.16 -5.96
C SER A 227 6.98 7.86 -4.67
N MET A 228 7.96 8.36 -3.91
CA MET A 228 7.80 9.07 -2.66
C MET A 228 7.46 10.55 -2.83
N MET A 229 7.71 11.12 -4.01
CA MET A 229 7.45 12.53 -4.28
C MET A 229 6.04 12.73 -4.80
N LEU A 230 5.39 13.82 -4.35
CA LEU A 230 4.08 14.24 -4.84
C LEU A 230 4.05 14.29 -6.39
N PRO A 231 3.10 13.59 -7.04
CA PRO A 231 2.97 13.57 -8.49
C PRO A 231 2.52 14.92 -9.03
N SER A 232 2.85 15.20 -10.30
CA SER A 232 2.41 16.42 -10.98
C SER A 232 1.00 16.36 -11.54
N LYS A 233 0.44 15.15 -11.68
CA LYS A 233 -0.90 14.90 -12.22
C LYS A 233 -1.56 13.74 -11.49
N TYR A 234 -2.88 13.86 -11.33
CA TYR A 234 -3.70 12.81 -10.76
C TYR A 234 -3.88 11.68 -11.77
N ASP A 235 -3.76 10.43 -11.31
CA ASP A 235 -4.02 9.25 -12.14
C ASP A 235 -5.49 8.83 -12.03
N GLU A 236 -6.29 9.24 -13.01
CA GLU A 236 -7.71 8.90 -13.10
C GLU A 236 -7.97 7.40 -13.26
N LYS A 237 -6.98 6.60 -13.69
CA LYS A 237 -7.13 5.14 -13.77
C LYS A 237 -6.98 4.48 -12.40
N MET A 238 -6.06 4.98 -11.58
CA MET A 238 -5.86 4.50 -10.21
C MET A 238 -7.09 4.78 -9.34
N ASP A 239 -7.73 5.93 -9.55
CA ASP A 239 -8.90 6.38 -8.78
C ASP A 239 -8.70 6.24 -7.27
N ALA A 240 -7.58 6.79 -6.77
CA ALA A 240 -7.20 6.67 -5.37
C ALA A 240 -8.24 7.24 -4.39
N MET A 241 -9.10 8.13 -4.86
CA MET A 241 -10.17 8.74 -4.05
C MET A 241 -11.47 7.93 -4.05
N ASN A 242 -11.55 6.85 -4.84
CA ASN A 242 -12.76 6.10 -5.12
C ASN A 242 -13.90 6.96 -5.72
N TYR A 243 -13.60 7.89 -6.64
CA TYR A 243 -14.61 8.74 -7.26
C TYR A 243 -15.67 7.95 -8.03
N ARG A 244 -15.34 6.74 -8.49
CA ARG A 244 -16.31 5.80 -9.09
C ARG A 244 -17.25 5.15 -8.08
N GLN A 245 -17.02 5.35 -6.78
CA GLN A 245 -17.78 4.74 -5.68
C GLN A 245 -17.86 3.22 -5.82
N GLU A 246 -16.74 2.60 -6.21
CA GLU A 246 -16.65 1.14 -6.26
C GLU A 246 -16.76 0.59 -4.84
N VAL A 247 -17.40 -0.56 -4.72
CA VAL A 247 -17.48 -1.28 -3.45
C VAL A 247 -16.08 -1.73 -3.05
N TRP A 248 -15.70 -1.41 -1.82
CA TRP A 248 -14.48 -1.89 -1.18
C TRP A 248 -14.80 -2.53 0.17
N TYR A 249 -13.95 -3.44 0.61
CA TYR A 249 -14.18 -4.23 1.83
C TYR A 249 -13.14 -3.93 2.89
N ASN A 250 -13.51 -4.11 4.16
CA ASN A 250 -12.53 -4.11 5.24
C ASN A 250 -11.56 -5.28 5.01
N PRO A 251 -10.23 -5.05 5.07
CA PRO A 251 -9.27 -6.12 4.79
C PRO A 251 -9.31 -7.32 5.74
N CYS A 252 -9.95 -7.20 6.90
CA CYS A 252 -10.10 -8.29 7.86
C CYS A 252 -11.44 -9.04 7.74
N ASP A 253 -12.44 -8.48 7.03
CA ASP A 253 -13.82 -8.98 7.08
C ASP A 253 -14.62 -8.55 5.82
N LEU A 254 -14.91 -9.51 4.94
CA LEU A 254 -15.67 -9.27 3.71
C LEU A 254 -17.14 -8.92 3.94
N SER A 255 -17.69 -9.13 5.14
CA SER A 255 -19.06 -8.69 5.43
C SER A 255 -19.15 -7.17 5.63
N LEU A 256 -18.01 -6.51 5.88
CA LEU A 256 -17.93 -5.07 6.02
C LEU A 256 -17.49 -4.44 4.70
N SER A 257 -18.45 -3.92 3.95
CA SER A 257 -18.23 -3.20 2.70
C SER A 257 -18.60 -1.73 2.80
N SER A 258 -18.00 -0.88 1.97
CA SER A 258 -18.36 0.52 1.83
C SER A 258 -18.18 0.98 0.36
N THR A 259 -18.87 2.06 0.00
CA THR A 259 -18.67 2.80 -1.26
C THR A 259 -18.14 4.21 -1.00
N ASP A 260 -17.77 4.51 0.25
CA ASP A 260 -17.27 5.82 0.66
C ASP A 260 -16.12 6.27 -0.24
N VAL A 261 -16.12 7.56 -0.57
CA VAL A 261 -14.95 8.19 -1.18
C VAL A 261 -13.94 8.54 -0.09
N PHE A 262 -12.67 8.71 -0.45
CA PHE A 262 -11.64 9.08 0.55
C PHE A 262 -12.00 10.37 1.32
N LYS A 263 -12.71 11.31 0.68
CA LYS A 263 -13.19 12.53 1.35
C LYS A 263 -14.15 12.23 2.51
N ASP A 264 -14.99 11.21 2.41
CA ASP A 264 -15.91 10.81 3.50
C ASP A 264 -15.12 10.20 4.66
N LEU A 265 -14.11 9.38 4.37
CA LEU A 265 -13.19 8.81 5.36
C LEU A 265 -12.40 9.91 6.07
N PHE A 266 -11.91 10.90 5.32
CA PHE A 266 -11.24 12.07 5.85
C PHE A 266 -12.16 12.89 6.77
N ASP A 267 -13.42 13.13 6.36
CA ASP A 267 -14.38 13.86 7.19
C ASP A 267 -14.74 13.11 8.48
N LYS A 268 -14.84 11.78 8.43
CA LYS A 268 -15.00 10.93 9.63
C LYS A 268 -13.82 11.10 10.58
N ALA A 269 -12.59 11.12 10.06
CA ALA A 269 -11.38 11.35 10.87
C ALA A 269 -11.33 12.75 11.49
N VAL A 270 -11.69 13.79 10.72
CA VAL A 270 -11.80 15.17 11.22
C VAL A 270 -12.84 15.25 12.34
N ASN A 271 -14.04 14.68 12.15
CA ASN A 271 -15.10 14.71 13.16
C ASN A 271 -14.70 13.96 14.44
N GLN A 272 -14.06 12.80 14.32
CA GLN A 272 -13.54 12.07 15.47
C GLN A 272 -12.50 12.88 16.25
N THR A 273 -11.57 13.51 15.52
CA THR A 273 -10.52 14.35 16.10
C THR A 273 -11.12 15.58 16.79
N THR A 274 -12.10 16.23 16.16
CA THR A 274 -12.84 17.36 16.76
C THR A 274 -13.52 16.96 18.07
N ASN A 275 -14.15 15.78 18.12
CA ASN A 275 -14.76 15.27 19.35
C ASN A 275 -13.72 15.05 20.46
N ILE A 276 -12.54 14.54 20.12
CA ILE A 276 -11.43 14.39 21.06
C ILE A 276 -10.95 15.76 21.55
N TYR A 277 -10.82 16.76 20.68
CA TYR A 277 -10.37 18.10 21.07
C TYR A 277 -11.32 18.78 22.04
N ASN A 278 -12.63 18.60 21.87
CA ASN A 278 -13.61 19.12 22.80
C ASN A 278 -13.49 18.45 24.19
N LEU A 279 -13.13 17.17 24.26
CA LEU A 279 -12.89 16.47 25.52
C LEU A 279 -11.52 16.81 26.14
N LEU A 280 -10.50 17.10 25.33
CA LEU A 280 -9.18 17.47 25.82
C LEU A 280 -9.22 18.73 26.69
N GLU A 281 -10.09 19.68 26.40
CA GLU A 281 -10.29 20.87 27.25
C GLU A 281 -10.76 20.48 28.65
N SER A 282 -11.87 19.73 28.75
CA SER A 282 -12.36 19.20 30.03
C SER A 282 -11.31 18.32 30.75
N TYR A 283 -10.48 17.58 30.02
CA TYR A 283 -9.39 16.80 30.60
C TYR A 283 -8.28 17.68 31.21
N ILE A 284 -7.91 18.77 30.53
CA ILE A 284 -6.95 19.78 30.99
C ILE A 284 -7.49 20.49 32.23
N GLU A 285 -8.78 20.79 32.26
CA GLU A 285 -9.48 21.43 33.37
C GLU A 285 -9.75 20.50 34.57
N ASN A 286 -9.43 19.20 34.43
CA ASN A 286 -9.66 18.15 35.43
C ASN A 286 -11.15 17.85 35.69
N GLU A 287 -12.01 18.14 34.73
CA GLU A 287 -13.44 17.78 34.79
C GLU A 287 -13.67 16.30 34.46
N ILE A 288 -12.80 15.72 33.63
CA ILE A 288 -12.82 14.31 33.25
C ILE A 288 -11.43 13.67 33.38
N ASP A 289 -11.41 12.34 33.48
CA ASP A 289 -10.21 11.54 33.26
C ASP A 289 -10.01 11.24 31.76
N GLU A 290 -9.02 10.43 31.41
CA GLU A 290 -8.70 10.09 30.02
C GLU A 290 -9.70 9.11 29.37
N GLN A 291 -10.56 8.42 30.14
CA GLN A 291 -11.37 7.31 29.64
C GLN A 291 -12.38 7.71 28.53
N PRO A 292 -13.08 8.86 28.61
CA PRO A 292 -13.95 9.31 27.52
C PRO A 292 -13.21 9.49 26.19
N ILE A 293 -11.96 9.97 26.22
CA ILE A 293 -11.12 10.13 25.03
C ILE A 293 -10.71 8.75 24.51
N LEU A 294 -10.23 7.87 25.39
CA LEU A 294 -9.77 6.52 25.01
C LEU A 294 -10.91 5.64 24.46
N LYS A 295 -12.16 5.89 24.87
CA LYS A 295 -13.33 5.23 24.29
C LYS A 295 -13.56 5.63 22.83
N ILE A 296 -13.20 6.86 22.43
CA ILE A 296 -13.27 7.28 21.03
C ILE A 296 -12.18 6.61 20.20
N VAL A 297 -10.95 6.54 20.74
CA VAL A 297 -9.80 5.86 20.10
C VAL A 297 -10.05 4.35 19.95
N ASP A 298 -10.71 3.76 20.96
CA ASP A 298 -11.24 2.39 20.95
C ASP A 298 -10.21 1.30 20.67
N ASN A 299 -8.95 1.57 21.03
CA ASN A 299 -7.81 0.68 20.81
C ASN A 299 -7.69 0.19 19.34
N ARG A 300 -8.21 0.96 18.37
CA ARG A 300 -8.20 0.57 16.97
C ARG A 300 -6.78 0.53 16.42
N ASN A 301 -6.44 -0.58 15.78
CA ASN A 301 -5.24 -0.74 14.99
C ASN A 301 -5.26 0.27 13.82
N TYR A 302 -4.13 0.93 13.59
CA TYR A 302 -4.02 2.00 12.61
C TYR A 302 -4.06 1.47 11.17
N ASP A 303 -3.65 0.22 10.94
CA ASP A 303 -3.65 -0.40 9.61
C ASP A 303 -5.05 -0.94 9.24
N SER A 304 -5.71 -1.62 10.17
CA SER A 304 -6.97 -2.34 9.90
C SER A 304 -8.24 -1.61 10.36
N GLY A 305 -8.10 -0.58 11.20
CA GLY A 305 -9.21 0.11 11.82
C GLY A 305 -10.01 -0.73 12.83
N ARG A 306 -9.47 -1.89 13.24
CA ARG A 306 -10.14 -2.84 14.14
C ARG A 306 -9.42 -2.99 15.47
N ASN A 307 -10.15 -3.40 16.49
CA ASN A 307 -9.64 -3.67 17.85
C ASN A 307 -9.81 -5.13 18.29
N ASP A 308 -10.35 -5.99 17.42
CA ASP A 308 -10.59 -7.42 17.68
C ASP A 308 -9.40 -8.33 17.33
N GLY A 309 -8.31 -7.77 16.81
CA GLY A 309 -7.09 -8.49 16.49
C GLY A 309 -7.17 -9.35 15.22
N LEU A 310 -8.24 -9.24 14.42
CA LEU A 310 -8.33 -9.97 13.15
C LEU A 310 -7.23 -9.54 12.18
N GLU A 311 -6.61 -10.52 11.52
CA GLU A 311 -5.59 -10.28 10.52
C GLU A 311 -6.20 -9.83 9.18
N MET A 312 -5.53 -8.89 8.50
CA MET A 312 -5.90 -8.49 7.15
C MET A 312 -5.56 -9.59 6.14
N LYS A 313 -6.57 -10.07 5.41
CA LYS A 313 -6.48 -11.17 4.44
C LYS A 313 -7.13 -10.83 3.09
N TYR A 314 -8.00 -9.82 3.05
CA TYR A 314 -8.81 -9.48 1.90
C TYR A 314 -8.32 -8.16 1.30
N PHE A 315 -7.96 -8.21 0.02
CA PHE A 315 -7.45 -7.04 -0.69
C PHE A 315 -8.11 -6.98 -2.05
N LYS A 316 -8.37 -5.78 -2.59
CA LYS A 316 -8.95 -5.57 -3.93
C LYS A 316 -8.19 -6.34 -4.98
N MET A 317 -6.87 -6.31 -4.84
CA MET A 317 -5.98 -7.08 -5.69
C MET A 317 -6.41 -8.54 -5.63
N ASP A 318 -6.53 -9.16 -4.47
CA ASP A 318 -6.85 -10.59 -4.30
C ASP A 318 -8.24 -11.05 -4.76
N LEU A 319 -9.18 -10.12 -4.93
CA LEU A 319 -10.54 -10.41 -5.39
C LEU A 319 -10.71 -10.43 -6.93
N GLY A 320 -9.65 -10.14 -7.69
CA GLY A 320 -9.63 -10.26 -9.16
C GLY A 320 -10.33 -9.11 -9.93
N ILE A 321 -10.27 -9.17 -11.26
CA ILE A 321 -10.89 -8.15 -12.13
C ILE A 321 -12.36 -8.50 -12.34
N GLY A 322 -13.26 -7.64 -11.89
CA GLY A 322 -14.71 -7.84 -12.04
C GLY A 322 -15.21 -8.91 -11.08
N ASP A 323 -16.09 -9.80 -11.55
CA ASP A 323 -16.69 -10.88 -10.74
C ASP A 323 -15.77 -12.12 -10.61
N TYR A 324 -14.55 -12.07 -11.15
CA TYR A 324 -13.63 -13.21 -11.14
C TYR A 324 -12.81 -13.30 -9.85
N LYS A 325 -13.02 -14.34 -9.05
CA LYS A 325 -12.16 -14.67 -7.90
C LYS A 325 -10.99 -15.55 -8.36
N ILE A 326 -9.77 -15.30 -7.86
CA ILE A 326 -8.58 -16.09 -8.21
C ILE A 326 -7.98 -16.67 -6.94
N ARG A 327 -7.78 -18.00 -6.91
CA ARG A 327 -7.14 -18.70 -5.80
C ARG A 327 -6.17 -19.77 -6.30
N LEU A 328 -5.33 -20.27 -5.40
CA LEU A 328 -4.50 -21.44 -5.68
C LEU A 328 -5.38 -22.66 -6.01
N MET A 329 -4.87 -23.50 -6.90
CA MET A 329 -5.46 -24.81 -7.17
C MET A 329 -5.33 -25.71 -5.93
N GLU A 330 -6.34 -26.53 -5.70
CA GLU A 330 -6.36 -27.61 -4.71
C GLU A 330 -6.49 -28.96 -5.44
N LEU A 331 -6.17 -30.06 -4.74
CA LEU A 331 -6.24 -31.41 -5.34
C LEU A 331 -7.64 -31.76 -5.82
N ASP A 332 -8.67 -31.25 -5.14
CA ASP A 332 -10.08 -31.49 -5.48
C ASP A 332 -10.51 -30.75 -6.77
N ASP A 333 -9.76 -29.74 -7.21
CA ASP A 333 -10.05 -29.00 -8.44
C ASP A 333 -9.62 -29.77 -9.71
N ILE A 334 -8.76 -30.79 -9.58
CA ILE A 334 -8.10 -31.46 -10.72
C ILE A 334 -9.12 -31.91 -11.77
N LYS A 335 -10.26 -32.45 -11.35
CA LYS A 335 -11.30 -32.91 -12.28
C LYS A 335 -11.83 -31.77 -13.16
N GLN A 336 -12.22 -30.65 -12.54
CA GLN A 336 -12.73 -29.48 -13.28
C GLN A 336 -11.64 -28.85 -14.15
N ILE A 337 -10.39 -28.81 -13.67
CA ILE A 337 -9.25 -28.32 -14.44
C ILE A 337 -8.99 -29.19 -15.68
N SER A 338 -9.06 -30.52 -15.55
CA SER A 338 -8.90 -31.45 -16.68
C SER A 338 -9.97 -31.22 -17.75
N GLU A 339 -11.23 -30.97 -17.33
CA GLU A 339 -12.34 -30.64 -18.23
C GLU A 339 -12.07 -29.33 -19.00
N ILE A 340 -11.61 -28.28 -18.31
CA ILE A 340 -11.23 -27.01 -18.94
C ILE A 340 -10.11 -27.19 -19.97
N TYR A 341 -9.06 -27.94 -19.65
CA TYR A 341 -7.99 -28.21 -20.61
C TYR A 341 -8.46 -29.05 -21.79
N GLN A 342 -9.40 -29.98 -21.58
CA GLN A 342 -10.00 -30.73 -22.67
C GLN A 342 -10.77 -29.81 -23.63
N GLU A 343 -11.65 -28.95 -23.10
CA GLU A 343 -12.38 -27.97 -23.91
C GLU A 343 -11.43 -27.04 -24.69
N ALA A 344 -10.36 -26.58 -24.04
CA ALA A 344 -9.37 -25.70 -24.66
C ALA A 344 -8.62 -26.41 -25.80
N ARG A 345 -8.24 -27.69 -25.65
CA ARG A 345 -7.63 -28.49 -26.73
C ARG A 345 -8.57 -28.68 -27.91
N GLU A 346 -9.85 -28.94 -27.65
CA GLU A 346 -10.86 -29.06 -28.72
C GLU A 346 -11.02 -27.74 -29.48
N PHE A 347 -11.09 -26.62 -28.76
CA PHE A 347 -11.14 -25.29 -29.37
C PHE A 347 -9.89 -24.99 -30.22
N MET A 348 -8.70 -25.33 -29.72
CA MET A 348 -7.44 -25.16 -30.49
C MET A 348 -7.46 -25.92 -31.82
N ARG A 349 -8.03 -27.14 -31.85
CA ARG A 349 -8.17 -27.92 -33.11
C ARG A 349 -9.15 -27.25 -34.08
N GLU A 350 -10.27 -26.74 -33.57
CA GLU A 350 -11.28 -26.04 -34.39
C GLU A 350 -10.73 -24.76 -35.04
N THR A 351 -9.85 -24.04 -34.34
CA THR A 351 -9.27 -22.78 -34.83
C THR A 351 -7.94 -22.96 -35.57
N GLY A 352 -7.58 -24.18 -35.95
CA GLY A 352 -6.36 -24.45 -36.75
C GLY A 352 -5.04 -24.47 -35.97
N ASN A 353 -5.07 -24.41 -34.64
CA ASN A 353 -3.89 -24.51 -33.77
C ASN A 353 -3.72 -25.95 -33.24
N THR A 354 -3.59 -26.92 -34.15
CA THR A 354 -3.54 -28.35 -33.79
C THR A 354 -2.25 -28.79 -33.11
N ASP A 355 -1.21 -27.95 -33.16
CA ASP A 355 0.15 -28.28 -32.76
C ASP A 355 0.49 -27.90 -31.33
N GLN A 356 -0.21 -26.91 -30.78
CA GLN A 356 -0.11 -26.59 -29.36
C GLN A 356 -0.92 -27.60 -28.53
N TRP A 357 -0.31 -28.12 -27.46
CA TRP A 357 -0.97 -29.06 -26.53
C TRP A 357 -1.39 -30.41 -27.15
N LYS A 358 -0.58 -30.91 -28.08
CA LYS A 358 -0.62 -32.31 -28.53
C LYS A 358 -0.36 -33.28 -27.36
N ASP A 359 -0.74 -34.54 -27.57
CA ASP A 359 -0.46 -35.67 -26.66
C ASP A 359 -0.98 -35.52 -25.22
N GLY A 360 -2.07 -34.77 -25.04
CA GLY A 360 -2.73 -34.64 -23.74
C GLY A 360 -2.09 -33.63 -22.79
N HIS A 361 -1.18 -32.78 -23.27
CA HIS A 361 -0.68 -31.64 -22.51
C HIS A 361 -1.79 -30.58 -22.31
N PRO A 362 -1.82 -29.81 -21.20
CA PRO A 362 -1.17 -30.08 -19.91
C PRO A 362 -1.73 -31.36 -19.29
N SER A 363 -0.85 -32.22 -18.76
CA SER A 363 -1.23 -33.49 -18.13
C SER A 363 -1.64 -33.30 -16.67
N ASN A 364 -2.36 -34.26 -16.08
CA ASN A 364 -2.70 -34.18 -14.65
C ASN A 364 -1.45 -34.17 -13.75
N GLU A 365 -0.33 -34.74 -14.20
CA GLU A 365 0.94 -34.69 -13.48
C GLU A 365 1.50 -33.27 -13.40
N ILE A 366 1.42 -32.48 -14.49
CA ILE A 366 1.90 -31.09 -14.46
C ILE A 366 0.98 -30.21 -13.60
N VAL A 367 -0.32 -30.49 -13.57
CA VAL A 367 -1.28 -29.80 -12.68
C VAL A 367 -0.98 -30.12 -11.22
N LYS A 368 -0.72 -31.39 -10.88
CA LYS A 368 -0.31 -31.77 -9.52
C LYS A 368 0.98 -31.07 -9.10
N LYS A 369 1.95 -30.99 -10.01
CA LYS A 369 3.19 -30.24 -9.76
C LYS A 369 2.92 -28.74 -9.54
N ASP A 370 2.04 -28.14 -10.32
CA ASP A 370 1.66 -26.73 -10.15
C ASP A 370 0.98 -26.47 -8.78
N ILE A 371 0.20 -27.43 -8.28
CA ILE A 371 -0.39 -27.41 -6.93
C ILE A 371 0.71 -27.52 -5.87
N GLU A 372 1.61 -28.49 -6.00
CA GLU A 372 2.73 -28.72 -5.07
C GLU A 372 3.67 -27.51 -4.99
N ASP A 373 4.05 -26.97 -6.13
CA ASP A 373 4.94 -25.80 -6.25
C ASP A 373 4.21 -24.48 -5.93
N LYS A 374 2.88 -24.51 -5.69
CA LYS A 374 2.02 -23.33 -5.46
C LYS A 374 2.12 -22.29 -6.57
N THR A 375 2.22 -22.76 -7.81
CA THR A 375 2.28 -21.91 -9.02
C THR A 375 1.00 -22.00 -9.86
N GLY A 376 0.10 -22.94 -9.57
CA GLY A 376 -1.18 -23.11 -10.25
C GLY A 376 -2.34 -22.34 -9.61
N TYR A 377 -3.14 -21.68 -10.44
CA TYR A 377 -4.29 -20.87 -10.03
C TYR A 377 -5.56 -21.21 -10.81
N VAL A 378 -6.70 -21.19 -10.13
CA VAL A 378 -8.03 -21.25 -10.73
C VAL A 378 -8.66 -19.86 -10.75
N VAL A 379 -9.51 -19.63 -11.74
CA VAL A 379 -10.35 -18.43 -11.89
C VAL A 379 -11.80 -18.87 -11.74
N GLU A 380 -12.46 -18.34 -10.72
CA GLU A 380 -13.84 -18.64 -10.34
C GLU A 380 -14.77 -17.49 -10.75
N LEU A 381 -15.97 -17.82 -11.22
CA LEU A 381 -17.07 -16.89 -11.48
C LEU A 381 -18.34 -17.51 -10.88
N GLU A 382 -19.03 -16.80 -10.00
CA GLU A 382 -20.23 -17.33 -9.30
C GLU A 382 -19.97 -18.71 -8.65
N ASP A 383 -18.83 -18.86 -7.97
CA ASP A 383 -18.33 -20.09 -7.33
C ASP A 383 -18.06 -21.28 -8.28
N GLU A 384 -18.11 -21.08 -9.59
CA GLU A 384 -17.72 -22.07 -10.60
C GLU A 384 -16.30 -21.82 -11.11
N ILE A 385 -15.46 -22.86 -11.20
CA ILE A 385 -14.15 -22.75 -11.85
C ILE A 385 -14.36 -22.62 -13.36
N VAL A 386 -14.04 -21.43 -13.88
CA VAL A 386 -14.22 -21.07 -15.29
C VAL A 386 -12.91 -20.86 -16.04
N GLY A 387 -11.79 -20.82 -15.34
CA GLY A 387 -10.47 -20.66 -15.93
C GLY A 387 -9.34 -21.19 -15.06
N VAL A 388 -8.18 -21.32 -15.68
CA VAL A 388 -6.98 -21.88 -15.06
C VAL A 388 -5.75 -21.22 -15.67
N PHE A 389 -4.73 -20.98 -14.85
CA PHE A 389 -3.40 -20.56 -15.34
C PHE A 389 -2.32 -20.95 -14.33
N ALA A 390 -1.08 -21.04 -14.80
CA ALA A 390 0.08 -21.09 -13.95
C ALA A 390 0.81 -19.75 -13.98
N PHE A 391 1.30 -19.30 -12.84
CA PHE A 391 2.10 -18.08 -12.74
C PHE A 391 3.37 -18.34 -11.92
N ILE A 392 4.51 -18.11 -12.54
CA ILE A 392 5.83 -18.43 -12.00
C ILE A 392 6.65 -17.15 -11.93
N LEU A 393 7.15 -16.81 -10.74
CA LEU A 393 8.05 -15.68 -10.54
C LEU A 393 9.50 -16.14 -10.70
N GLY A 394 10.30 -15.35 -11.42
CA GLY A 394 11.71 -15.64 -11.68
C GLY A 394 11.99 -16.02 -13.13
N GLU A 395 13.21 -16.51 -13.37
CA GLU A 395 13.65 -16.82 -14.73
C GLU A 395 13.02 -18.12 -15.25
N ASP A 396 12.45 -18.07 -16.45
CA ASP A 396 12.14 -19.26 -17.22
C ASP A 396 13.40 -19.71 -17.99
N VAL A 397 13.74 -21.00 -17.87
CA VAL A 397 14.91 -21.59 -18.53
C VAL A 397 14.86 -21.46 -20.06
N THR A 398 13.67 -21.52 -20.65
CA THR A 398 13.44 -21.41 -22.10
C THR A 398 13.57 -19.96 -22.58
N TYR A 399 13.44 -18.97 -21.69
CA TYR A 399 13.51 -17.54 -22.04
C TYR A 399 14.92 -16.96 -22.00
N LYS A 400 15.91 -17.76 -21.59
CA LYS A 400 17.32 -17.35 -21.53
C LYS A 400 17.91 -17.06 -22.91
N LYS A 401 17.36 -17.68 -23.96
CA LYS A 401 17.74 -17.44 -25.36
C LYS A 401 16.49 -17.00 -26.13
N ILE A 402 16.64 -15.95 -26.92
CA ILE A 402 15.57 -15.40 -27.77
C ILE A 402 16.16 -14.92 -29.09
N GLU A 403 15.51 -15.26 -30.19
CA GLU A 403 15.72 -14.63 -31.50
C GLU A 403 14.92 -13.33 -31.53
N GLY A 404 15.56 -12.26 -31.08
CA GLY A 404 14.93 -10.97 -30.84
C GLY A 404 15.54 -10.32 -29.61
N LYS A 405 14.75 -9.51 -28.91
CA LYS A 405 15.18 -8.90 -27.64
C LYS A 405 13.99 -8.65 -26.74
N TRP A 406 14.16 -9.01 -25.46
CA TRP A 406 13.27 -8.55 -24.40
C TRP A 406 13.33 -7.02 -24.29
N LEU A 407 12.24 -6.40 -23.83
CA LEU A 407 12.17 -4.95 -23.60
C LEU A 407 13.20 -4.49 -22.56
N ASN A 408 13.45 -5.34 -21.58
CA ASN A 408 14.42 -5.14 -20.51
C ASN A 408 14.81 -6.51 -19.89
N ASN A 409 15.83 -6.49 -19.05
CA ASN A 409 16.30 -7.67 -18.28
C ASN A 409 15.94 -7.58 -16.78
N PHE A 410 14.86 -6.86 -16.43
CA PHE A 410 14.42 -6.80 -15.04
C PHE A 410 13.81 -8.14 -14.62
N PRO A 411 13.75 -8.45 -13.30
CA PRO A 411 12.98 -9.58 -12.81
C PRO A 411 11.56 -9.56 -13.38
N TYR A 412 11.05 -10.74 -13.73
CA TYR A 412 9.76 -10.90 -14.35
C TYR A 412 9.01 -12.09 -13.75
N GLY A 413 7.74 -12.19 -14.10
CA GLY A 413 6.94 -13.40 -13.89
C GLY A 413 6.35 -13.86 -15.22
N THR A 414 6.16 -15.16 -15.35
CA THR A 414 5.64 -15.77 -16.56
C THR A 414 4.27 -16.40 -16.31
N ILE A 415 3.32 -16.10 -17.21
CA ILE A 415 2.03 -16.78 -17.23
C ILE A 415 2.13 -17.95 -18.22
N HIS A 416 1.88 -19.16 -17.73
CA HIS A 416 1.83 -20.37 -18.54
C HIS A 416 0.49 -21.07 -18.42
N ARG A 417 0.25 -22.04 -19.31
CA ARG A 417 -0.86 -23.00 -19.22
C ARG A 417 -2.23 -22.33 -18.99
N ILE A 418 -2.44 -21.17 -19.58
CA ILE A 418 -3.70 -20.45 -19.42
C ILE A 418 -4.80 -21.06 -20.29
N ALA A 419 -5.93 -21.39 -19.69
CA ALA A 419 -7.13 -21.89 -20.36
C ALA A 419 -8.41 -21.39 -19.68
N SER A 420 -9.52 -21.44 -20.41
CA SER A 420 -10.85 -21.07 -19.92
C SER A 420 -11.92 -21.97 -20.52
N LYS A 421 -13.05 -22.12 -19.82
CA LYS A 421 -14.26 -22.72 -20.37
C LYS A 421 -14.70 -21.95 -21.62
N ARG A 422 -15.35 -22.64 -22.56
CA ARG A 422 -15.89 -21.98 -23.76
C ARG A 422 -16.87 -20.87 -23.37
N LYS A 423 -16.91 -19.79 -24.16
CA LYS A 423 -17.77 -18.60 -23.98
C LYS A 423 -17.44 -17.69 -22.79
N VAL A 424 -16.61 -18.11 -21.84
CA VAL A 424 -16.10 -17.26 -20.74
C VAL A 424 -15.05 -16.30 -21.29
N LYS A 425 -15.18 -15.01 -20.99
CA LYS A 425 -14.30 -13.94 -21.52
C LYS A 425 -13.53 -13.26 -20.40
N GLY A 426 -12.25 -12.96 -20.63
CA GLY A 426 -11.46 -12.12 -19.73
C GLY A 426 -10.57 -12.88 -18.75
N VAL A 427 -10.51 -14.21 -18.80
CA VAL A 427 -9.60 -15.02 -17.97
C VAL A 427 -8.14 -14.59 -18.13
N LEU A 428 -7.65 -14.34 -19.35
CA LEU A 428 -6.30 -13.79 -19.57
C LEU A 428 -6.11 -12.41 -18.96
N LYS A 429 -7.11 -11.52 -19.07
CA LYS A 429 -7.05 -10.20 -18.45
C LYS A 429 -6.96 -10.32 -16.92
N ALA A 430 -7.76 -11.22 -16.34
CA ALA A 430 -7.75 -11.52 -14.92
C ALA A 430 -6.40 -12.09 -14.47
N ALA A 431 -5.83 -13.05 -15.22
CA ALA A 431 -4.51 -13.62 -14.96
C ALA A 431 -3.37 -12.59 -15.09
N VAL A 432 -3.40 -11.72 -16.12
CA VAL A 432 -2.41 -10.62 -16.28
C VAL A 432 -2.52 -9.65 -15.12
N SER A 433 -3.73 -9.31 -14.69
CA SER A 433 -3.93 -8.46 -13.51
C SER A 433 -3.59 -9.14 -12.20
N TYR A 434 -3.65 -10.47 -12.14
CA TYR A 434 -3.16 -11.25 -11.02
C TYR A 434 -1.63 -11.19 -10.97
N ALA A 435 -0.97 -11.48 -12.09
CA ALA A 435 0.48 -11.43 -12.23
C ALA A 435 1.04 -10.03 -11.94
N SER A 436 0.35 -8.97 -12.36
CA SER A 436 0.78 -7.58 -12.14
C SER A 436 0.86 -7.19 -10.65
N ARG A 437 0.27 -7.98 -9.76
CA ARG A 437 0.37 -7.80 -8.30
C ARG A 437 1.76 -8.12 -7.76
N TYR A 438 2.50 -8.96 -8.48
CA TYR A 438 3.78 -9.51 -8.03
C TYR A 438 4.96 -8.98 -8.83
N THR A 439 4.71 -8.49 -10.04
CA THR A 439 5.74 -7.99 -10.93
C THR A 439 5.17 -6.94 -11.86
N ASN A 440 5.94 -5.88 -12.09
CA ASN A 440 5.66 -4.90 -13.13
C ASN A 440 6.13 -5.37 -14.51
N ASN A 441 6.64 -6.60 -14.60
CA ASN A 441 7.24 -7.15 -15.80
C ASN A 441 6.70 -8.57 -16.01
N ILE A 442 5.76 -8.71 -16.93
CA ILE A 442 5.08 -9.97 -17.21
C ILE A 442 5.51 -10.45 -18.58
N ARG A 443 5.94 -11.71 -18.66
CA ARG A 443 6.24 -12.40 -19.91
C ARG A 443 5.24 -13.51 -20.15
N ILE A 444 5.00 -13.80 -21.42
CA ILE A 444 4.12 -14.88 -21.87
C ILE A 444 4.52 -15.26 -23.27
N ASP A 445 4.41 -16.54 -23.61
CA ASP A 445 4.67 -17.06 -24.94
C ASP A 445 3.42 -17.74 -25.51
N THR A 446 3.36 -17.83 -26.84
CA THR A 446 2.28 -18.57 -27.51
C THR A 446 2.76 -19.23 -28.80
N HIS A 447 1.97 -20.18 -29.30
CA HIS A 447 2.23 -20.83 -30.58
C HIS A 447 1.95 -19.87 -31.75
N LYS A 448 2.72 -20.01 -32.84
CA LYS A 448 2.57 -19.20 -34.05
C LYS A 448 1.17 -19.30 -34.69
N ASP A 449 0.50 -20.44 -34.51
CA ASP A 449 -0.83 -20.69 -35.07
C ASP A 449 -1.95 -20.35 -34.07
N ASN A 450 -1.60 -19.90 -32.85
CA ASN A 450 -2.57 -19.44 -31.87
C ASN A 450 -2.91 -17.96 -32.08
N GLU A 451 -3.56 -17.66 -33.21
CA GLU A 451 -3.95 -16.29 -33.60
C GLU A 451 -4.84 -15.63 -32.54
N VAL A 452 -5.70 -16.41 -31.87
CA VAL A 452 -6.57 -15.93 -30.79
C VAL A 452 -5.74 -15.37 -29.63
N MET A 453 -4.75 -16.12 -29.13
CA MET A 453 -3.88 -15.65 -28.05
C MET A 453 -3.06 -14.44 -28.49
N GLN A 454 -2.52 -14.45 -29.72
CA GLN A 454 -1.77 -13.30 -30.26
C GLN A 454 -2.62 -12.02 -30.29
N HIS A 455 -3.86 -12.11 -30.77
CA HIS A 455 -4.81 -10.99 -30.76
C HIS A 455 -5.14 -10.50 -29.34
N LEU A 456 -5.33 -11.43 -28.40
CA LEU A 456 -5.60 -11.06 -27.01
C LEU A 456 -4.40 -10.37 -26.34
N LEU A 457 -3.18 -10.83 -26.63
CA LEU A 457 -1.95 -10.22 -26.12
C LEU A 457 -1.76 -8.80 -26.68
N ASP A 458 -2.02 -8.60 -27.97
CA ASP A 458 -2.00 -7.27 -28.60
C ASP A 458 -3.05 -6.34 -27.97
N LYS A 459 -4.29 -6.82 -27.78
CA LYS A 459 -5.35 -6.06 -27.10
C LYS A 459 -5.00 -5.68 -25.66
N LEU A 460 -4.24 -6.54 -24.97
CA LEU A 460 -3.72 -6.26 -23.63
C LEU A 460 -2.41 -5.46 -23.66
N GLN A 461 -1.98 -4.96 -24.82
CA GLN A 461 -0.79 -4.14 -25.02
C GLN A 461 0.48 -4.84 -24.52
N PHE A 462 0.65 -6.12 -24.86
CA PHE A 462 1.94 -6.80 -24.79
C PHE A 462 2.75 -6.49 -26.04
N THR A 463 4.07 -6.35 -25.87
CA THR A 463 4.99 -6.16 -27.00
C THR A 463 5.60 -7.50 -27.39
N GLN A 464 5.50 -7.88 -28.66
CA GLN A 464 6.21 -9.02 -29.22
C GLN A 464 7.72 -8.78 -29.18
N CYS A 465 8.47 -9.67 -28.53
CA CYS A 465 9.91 -9.52 -28.27
C CYS A 465 10.79 -10.36 -29.21
N GLY A 466 10.26 -11.46 -29.76
CA GLY A 466 11.02 -12.39 -30.60
C GLY A 466 10.51 -13.82 -30.50
N ILE A 467 11.36 -14.78 -30.86
CA ILE A 467 11.08 -16.22 -30.78
C ILE A 467 11.94 -16.88 -29.69
N ILE A 468 11.30 -17.61 -28.79
CA ILE A 468 11.98 -18.51 -27.83
C ILE A 468 11.78 -19.96 -28.25
N TYR A 469 12.64 -20.85 -27.76
CA TYR A 469 12.56 -22.29 -28.03
C TYR A 469 12.31 -23.04 -26.73
N LEU A 470 11.28 -23.88 -26.74
CA LEU A 470 11.00 -24.80 -25.63
C LEU A 470 12.12 -25.85 -25.50
N LEU A 471 12.12 -26.62 -24.41
CA LEU A 471 13.13 -27.65 -24.16
C LEU A 471 13.16 -28.75 -25.24
N ASP A 472 12.04 -28.98 -25.91
CA ASP A 472 11.91 -29.90 -27.04
C ASP A 472 12.32 -29.28 -28.40
N GLY A 473 12.75 -28.02 -28.40
CA GLY A 473 13.18 -27.27 -29.59
C GLY A 473 12.04 -26.62 -30.37
N ASN A 474 10.78 -26.71 -29.92
CA ASN A 474 9.67 -26.09 -30.63
C ASN A 474 9.66 -24.55 -30.43
N PRO A 475 9.46 -23.76 -31.50
CA PRO A 475 9.46 -22.30 -31.41
C PRO A 475 8.17 -21.76 -30.79
N ARG A 476 8.28 -20.64 -30.07
CA ARG A 476 7.16 -19.87 -29.50
C ARG A 476 7.39 -18.38 -29.69
N ILE A 477 6.32 -17.65 -30.01
CA ILE A 477 6.36 -16.19 -30.09
C ILE A 477 6.31 -15.66 -28.66
N ALA A 478 7.34 -14.92 -28.28
CA ALA A 478 7.51 -14.37 -26.94
C ALA A 478 7.01 -12.93 -26.86
N TYR A 479 6.29 -12.63 -25.78
CA TYR A 479 5.69 -11.33 -25.49
C TYR A 479 6.10 -10.84 -24.09
N GLN A 480 6.19 -9.51 -23.94
CA GLN A 480 6.46 -8.86 -22.66
C GLN A 480 5.58 -7.63 -22.47
N LYS A 481 5.08 -7.43 -21.25
CA LYS A 481 4.36 -6.22 -20.83
C LYS A 481 4.98 -5.64 -19.59
N GLU A 482 5.28 -4.34 -19.64
CA GLU A 482 5.55 -3.54 -18.46
C GLU A 482 4.22 -3.02 -17.91
N VAL A 483 3.87 -3.40 -16.68
CA VAL A 483 2.69 -2.90 -15.96
C VAL A 483 3.17 -1.77 -15.07
N GLY A 484 2.81 -0.53 -15.42
CA GLY A 484 3.32 0.69 -14.81
C GLY A 484 2.21 1.61 -14.36
#